data_AF-A0A0F8YFP8-F1
#
_entry.id   AF-A0A0F8YFP8-F1
#
_cell.length_a   1.000
_cell.length_b   1.000
_cell.length_c   1.000
_cell.angle_alpha   90.00
_cell.angle_beta   90.00
_cell.angle_gamma   90.00
#
_symmetry.space_group_name_H-M   'P 1'
#
loop_
_entity.id
_entity.type
_entity.pdbx_description
1 polymer ?
#
loop_
_entity_poly.entity_id
_entity_poly.type
_entity_poly.pdbx_seq_one_letter_code
_entity_poly.pdbx_strand_id
1 'polypeptide(L)'
;MKNSFLLYHDQMNIIDKLTDEQAGQLLKAIVKYSSTGELIELDFGVEMAFFGIKNHLDRDNEKYLKIVETRTQLGKKGGLAKASKSKQKLAKASKSQVCLANVADSVSVSVSVSDSVNDIKKDICEVFDFWKATMNHPKAKLDDKRRQKIKKALGLGYSKEELMDAVRGCVMTAHNMGDNDRYEIFDDIELILRNSSNIERFINNSKGKVEFVKKSK
;
A
#
# COMPACT_ATOMS: atom_id res chain seq x y z
N MET A 1 1.10 15.58 22.10
CA MET A 1 1.17 16.84 21.32
C MET A 1 2.07 16.63 20.12
N LYS A 2 2.02 17.51 19.13
CA LYS A 2 2.91 17.42 17.95
C LYS A 2 4.30 17.92 18.36
N ASN A 3 5.36 17.26 17.87
CA ASN A 3 6.75 17.62 18.21
C ASN A 3 7.29 18.79 17.36
N SER A 4 6.53 19.24 16.36
CA SER A 4 6.95 20.29 15.43
C SER A 4 5.75 21.03 14.85
N PHE A 5 5.98 22.26 14.40
CA PHE A 5 5.02 23.06 13.64
C PHE A 5 5.64 23.53 12.31
N LEU A 6 4.81 24.07 11.43
CA LEU A 6 5.24 24.59 10.13
C LEU A 6 5.01 26.10 10.12
N LEU A 7 6.00 26.83 9.59
CA LEU A 7 5.84 28.22 9.18
C LEU A 7 5.88 28.27 7.65
N TYR A 8 4.97 29.04 7.08
CA TYR A 8 4.79 29.13 5.63
C TYR A 8 5.49 30.40 5.13
N HIS A 9 5.99 30.37 3.89
CA HIS A 9 6.76 31.48 3.32
C HIS A 9 5.96 32.78 3.16
N ASP A 10 4.64 32.70 3.03
CA ASP A 10 3.73 33.84 3.00
C ASP A 10 3.77 34.68 4.28
N GLN A 11 4.14 34.08 5.41
CA GLN A 11 4.32 34.75 6.70
C GLN A 11 5.57 35.64 6.72
N MET A 12 6.50 35.47 5.78
CA MET A 12 7.69 36.32 5.66
C MET A 12 7.30 37.78 5.42
N ASN A 13 6.21 38.03 4.68
CA ASN A 13 5.68 39.38 4.44
C ASN A 13 5.35 40.16 5.72
N ILE A 14 5.07 39.44 6.81
CA ILE A 14 4.80 40.01 8.13
C ILE A 14 6.12 40.13 8.91
N ILE A 15 6.95 39.09 8.89
CA ILE A 15 8.23 39.05 9.61
C ILE A 15 9.19 40.13 9.12
N ASP A 16 9.27 40.38 7.81
CA ASP A 16 10.13 41.41 7.20
C ASP A 16 9.76 42.85 7.63
N LYS A 17 8.56 43.05 8.19
CA LYS A 17 8.12 44.36 8.69
C LYS A 17 8.44 44.58 10.15
N LEU A 18 8.94 43.56 10.84
CA LEU A 18 9.28 43.61 12.26
C LEU A 18 10.78 43.86 12.43
N THR A 19 11.16 44.47 13.55
CA THR A 19 12.56 44.48 13.97
C THR A 19 13.00 43.08 14.40
N ASP A 20 14.30 42.81 14.41
CA ASP A 20 14.83 41.51 14.87
C ASP A 20 14.40 41.16 16.30
N GLU A 21 14.28 42.18 17.16
CA GLU A 21 13.78 42.00 18.53
C GLU A 21 12.31 41.57 18.55
N GLN A 22 11.45 42.24 17.77
CA GLN A 22 10.04 41.90 17.62
C GLN A 22 9.85 40.52 16.97
N ALA A 23 10.64 40.19 15.94
CA ALA A 23 10.63 38.87 15.31
C ALA A 23 11.06 37.77 16.30
N GLY A 24 12.04 38.07 17.17
CA GLY A 24 12.45 37.18 18.25
C GLY A 24 11.35 36.94 19.29
N GLN A 25 10.61 37.99 19.68
CA GLN A 25 9.45 37.90 20.57
C GLN A 25 8.32 37.07 19.93
N LEU A 26 8.02 37.34 18.66
CA LEU A 26 7.04 36.60 17.87
C LEU A 26 7.37 35.11 17.81
N LEU A 27 8.62 34.76 17.50
CA LEU A 27 9.07 33.36 17.43
C LEU A 27 8.90 32.64 18.77
N LYS A 28 9.28 33.29 19.89
CA LYS A 28 9.08 32.74 21.24
C LYS A 28 7.61 32.48 21.53
N ALA A 29 6.72 33.41 21.18
CA ALA A 29 5.28 33.25 21.34
C ALA A 29 4.71 32.11 20.50
N ILE A 30 5.14 31.98 19.24
CA ILE A 30 4.74 30.87 18.35
C ILE A 30 5.15 29.52 18.93
N VAL A 31 6.41 29.37 19.35
CA VAL A 31 6.93 28.10 19.89
C VAL A 31 6.20 27.75 21.19
N LYS A 32 6.00 28.73 22.07
CA LYS A 32 5.28 28.53 23.33
C LYS A 32 3.83 28.11 23.06
N TYR A 33 3.11 28.85 22.23
CA TYR A 33 1.73 28.53 21.88
C TYR A 33 1.61 27.15 21.21
N SER A 34 2.51 26.81 20.29
CA SER A 34 2.49 25.51 19.62
C SER A 34 2.78 24.33 20.57
N SER A 35 3.45 24.56 21.70
CA SER A 35 3.87 23.51 22.62
C SER A 35 3.01 23.40 23.88
N THR A 36 2.42 24.49 24.35
CA THR A 36 1.59 24.51 25.57
C THR A 36 0.18 25.06 25.35
N GLY A 37 -0.07 25.76 24.25
CA GLY A 37 -1.32 26.50 24.02
C GLY A 37 -1.42 27.81 24.82
N GLU A 38 -0.36 28.19 25.54
CA GLU A 38 -0.35 29.41 26.36
C GLU A 38 -0.08 30.65 25.50
N LEU A 39 -0.76 31.75 25.84
CA LEU A 39 -0.53 33.06 25.23
C LEU A 39 0.48 33.84 26.07
N ILE A 40 1.38 34.55 25.40
CA ILE A 40 2.34 35.48 26.01
C ILE A 40 1.83 36.89 25.77
N GLU A 41 2.03 37.78 26.74
CA GLU A 41 1.80 39.21 26.56
C GLU A 41 2.83 39.79 25.58
N LEU A 42 2.34 40.44 24.54
CA LEU A 42 3.14 40.97 23.43
C LEU A 42 2.77 42.42 23.18
N ASP A 43 3.70 43.18 22.60
CA ASP A 43 3.37 44.49 22.05
C ASP A 43 2.31 44.36 20.94
N PHE A 44 1.44 45.35 20.81
CA PHE A 44 0.27 45.32 19.94
C PHE A 44 0.62 44.94 18.49
N GLY A 45 1.73 45.46 17.95
CA GLY A 45 2.16 45.14 16.59
C GLY A 45 2.56 43.67 16.42
N VAL A 46 3.20 43.11 17.44
CA VAL A 46 3.65 41.70 17.47
C VAL A 46 2.47 40.76 17.72
N GLU A 47 1.51 41.16 18.54
CA GLU A 47 0.28 40.41 18.80
C GLU A 47 -0.55 40.23 17.53
N MET A 48 -0.72 41.30 16.74
CA MET A 48 -1.43 41.23 15.47
C MET A 48 -0.76 40.27 14.47
N ALA A 49 0.58 40.30 14.39
CA ALA A 49 1.36 39.36 13.59
C ALA A 49 1.17 37.91 14.08
N PHE A 50 1.23 37.71 15.39
CA PHE A 50 1.01 36.41 16.02
C PHE A 50 -0.39 35.86 15.73
N PHE A 51 -1.44 36.68 15.80
CA PHE A 51 -2.81 36.24 15.53
C PHE A 51 -3.00 35.71 14.10
N GLY A 52 -2.34 36.34 13.11
CA GLY A 52 -2.30 35.84 11.74
C GLY A 52 -1.74 34.42 11.67
N ILE A 53 -0.63 34.16 12.36
CA ILE A 53 0.05 32.86 12.39
C ILE A 53 -0.73 31.83 13.23
N LYS A 54 -1.34 32.27 14.35
CA LYS A 54 -2.15 31.44 15.26
C LYS A 54 -3.27 30.72 14.51
N ASN A 55 -3.98 31.41 13.62
CA ASN A 55 -5.06 30.82 12.82
C ASN A 55 -4.58 29.68 11.89
N HIS A 56 -3.32 29.71 11.45
CA HIS A 56 -2.73 28.61 10.69
C HIS A 56 -2.35 27.44 11.60
N LEU A 57 -1.73 27.72 12.75
CA LEU A 57 -1.39 26.71 13.75
C LEU A 57 -2.63 25.95 14.23
N ASP A 58 -3.73 26.66 14.50
CA ASP A 58 -4.98 26.08 14.95
C ASP A 58 -5.59 25.16 13.89
N ARG A 59 -5.66 25.60 12.62
CA ARG A 59 -6.13 24.77 11.50
C ARG A 59 -5.28 23.51 11.31
N ASP A 60 -3.96 23.65 11.37
CA ASP A 60 -3.03 22.53 11.21
C ASP A 60 -3.16 21.53 12.38
N ASN A 61 -3.36 22.03 13.59
CA ASN A 61 -3.59 21.20 14.77
C ASN A 61 -4.93 20.46 14.70
N GLU A 62 -6.02 21.13 14.31
CA GLU A 62 -7.34 20.51 14.12
C GLU A 62 -7.28 19.39 13.07
N LYS A 63 -6.62 19.66 11.94
CA LYS A 63 -6.41 18.66 10.88
C LYS A 63 -5.60 17.46 11.40
N TYR A 64 -4.55 17.71 12.19
CA TYR A 64 -3.76 16.65 12.80
C TYR A 64 -4.60 15.79 13.77
N LEU A 65 -5.38 16.41 14.65
CA LEU A 65 -6.24 15.71 15.61
C LEU A 65 -7.26 14.80 14.90
N LYS A 66 -7.94 15.30 13.87
CA LYS A 66 -8.87 14.49 13.05
C LYS A 66 -8.20 13.24 12.46
N ILE A 67 -6.98 13.40 11.96
CA ILE A 67 -6.19 12.29 11.41
C ILE A 67 -5.83 11.28 12.50
N VAL A 68 -5.39 11.74 13.67
CA VAL A 68 -5.04 10.88 14.81
C VAL A 68 -6.25 10.09 15.29
N GLU A 69 -7.41 10.74 15.46
CA GLU A 69 -8.64 10.08 15.87
C GLU A 69 -9.07 9.00 14.88
N THR A 70 -9.10 9.35 13.59
CA THR A 70 -9.46 8.42 12.51
C THR A 70 -8.52 7.20 12.53
N ARG A 71 -7.21 7.43 12.60
CA ARG A 71 -6.22 6.33 12.66
C ARG A 71 -6.35 5.50 13.93
N THR A 72 -6.66 6.11 15.07
CA THR A 72 -6.89 5.42 16.33
C THR A 72 -8.11 4.51 16.23
N GLN A 73 -9.21 5.00 15.66
CA GLN A 73 -10.42 4.20 15.43
C GLN A 73 -10.17 3.05 14.46
N LEU A 74 -9.47 3.31 13.35
CA LEU A 74 -9.08 2.27 12.39
C LEU A 74 -8.14 1.24 13.01
N GLY A 75 -7.19 1.66 13.83
CA GLY A 75 -6.28 0.80 14.59
C GLY A 75 -7.03 -0.06 15.60
N LYS A 76 -7.98 0.51 16.34
CA LYS A 76 -8.87 -0.22 17.26
C LYS A 76 -9.70 -1.27 16.50
N LYS A 77 -10.33 -0.89 15.39
CA LYS A 77 -11.10 -1.82 14.53
C LYS A 77 -10.22 -2.94 13.96
N GLY A 78 -9.02 -2.61 13.49
CA GLY A 78 -8.04 -3.58 12.99
C GLY A 78 -7.53 -4.54 14.08
N GLY A 79 -7.25 -4.02 15.28
CA GLY A 79 -6.87 -4.82 16.45
C GLY A 79 -7.98 -5.78 16.89
N LEU A 80 -9.23 -5.30 16.94
CA LEU A 80 -10.40 -6.14 17.23
C LEU A 80 -10.61 -7.22 16.17
N ALA A 81 -10.45 -6.90 14.88
CA ALA A 81 -10.54 -7.88 13.79
C ALA A 81 -9.41 -8.92 13.87
N LYS A 82 -8.22 -8.54 14.32
CA LYS A 82 -7.11 -9.47 14.57
C LYS A 82 -7.41 -10.38 15.78
N ALA A 83 -7.96 -9.83 16.86
CA ALA A 83 -8.36 -10.58 18.05
C ALA A 83 -9.53 -11.55 17.80
N SER A 84 -10.52 -11.15 16.98
CA SER A 84 -11.61 -12.05 16.59
C SER A 84 -11.12 -13.19 15.70
N LYS A 85 -10.23 -12.90 14.73
CA LYS A 85 -9.58 -13.92 13.90
C LYS A 85 -8.65 -14.84 14.71
N SER A 86 -7.98 -14.34 15.74
CA SER A 86 -7.14 -15.18 16.61
C SER A 86 -7.98 -16.09 17.51
N LYS A 87 -9.14 -15.61 18.01
CA LYS A 87 -10.11 -16.47 18.72
C LYS A 87 -10.69 -17.56 17.82
N GLN A 88 -10.94 -17.27 16.54
CA GLN A 88 -11.33 -18.30 15.56
C GLN A 88 -10.20 -19.28 15.22
N LYS A 89 -8.93 -18.89 15.36
CA LYS A 89 -7.77 -19.76 15.10
C LYS A 89 -7.60 -20.86 16.15
N LEU A 90 -8.05 -20.65 17.40
CA LEU A 90 -8.10 -21.70 18.43
C LEU A 90 -9.09 -22.83 18.12
N ALA A 91 -10.06 -22.62 17.22
CA ALA A 91 -11.02 -23.65 16.79
C ALA A 91 -10.65 -24.36 15.47
N LYS A 92 -9.52 -24.01 14.84
CA LYS A 92 -9.00 -24.68 13.64
C LYS A 92 -7.50 -24.95 13.77
N ALA A 93 -7.13 -25.65 14.84
CA ALA A 93 -5.88 -26.39 14.85
C ALA A 93 -6.10 -27.73 14.12
N SER A 94 -5.98 -27.75 12.80
CA SER A 94 -5.60 -28.98 12.10
C SER A 94 -4.85 -28.71 10.79
N LYS A 95 -3.66 -29.29 10.75
CA LYS A 95 -2.83 -29.67 9.60
C LYS A 95 -2.27 -28.55 8.72
N SER A 96 -1.07 -28.10 9.11
CA SER A 96 -0.04 -27.76 8.13
C SER A 96 0.52 -29.06 7.52
N GLN A 97 0.28 -29.31 6.24
CA GLN A 97 1.27 -29.93 5.36
C GLN A 97 0.76 -29.97 3.91
N VAL A 98 1.61 -29.44 3.02
CA VAL A 98 1.73 -29.75 1.58
C VAL A 98 0.51 -29.47 0.69
N CYS A 99 0.68 -28.58 -0.30
CA CYS A 99 -0.24 -28.47 -1.43
C CYS A 99 -0.15 -29.77 -2.24
N LEU A 100 -1.21 -30.58 -2.17
CA LEU A 100 -1.44 -31.88 -2.82
C LEU A 100 -0.96 -33.12 -2.05
N ALA A 101 -1.77 -33.58 -1.10
CA ALA A 101 -1.94 -35.01 -0.84
C ALA A 101 -3.38 -35.31 -0.35
N ASN A 102 -4.00 -36.29 -1.00
CA ASN A 102 -5.27 -36.99 -0.71
C ASN A 102 -6.53 -36.50 -1.45
N VAL A 103 -6.69 -37.06 -2.65
CA VAL A 103 -7.99 -37.49 -3.18
C VAL A 103 -8.34 -38.80 -2.46
N ALA A 104 -9.26 -38.76 -1.49
CA ALA A 104 -10.09 -39.90 -1.08
C ALA A 104 -11.13 -39.45 -0.05
N ASP A 105 -12.39 -39.65 -0.42
CA ASP A 105 -13.65 -39.69 0.35
C ASP A 105 -13.72 -39.11 1.77
N SER A 106 -14.61 -38.12 1.93
CA SER A 106 -15.70 -38.24 2.91
C SER A 106 -16.78 -37.19 2.62
N VAL A 107 -17.97 -37.67 2.26
CA VAL A 107 -19.19 -36.90 2.00
C VAL A 107 -19.71 -36.23 3.28
N SER A 108 -20.03 -34.93 3.21
CA SER A 108 -21.08 -34.32 4.04
C SER A 108 -21.70 -33.09 3.36
N VAL A 109 -22.93 -33.32 2.90
CA VAL A 109 -23.97 -32.43 2.35
C VAL A 109 -23.87 -30.94 2.73
N SER A 110 -23.88 -30.04 1.74
CA SER A 110 -24.88 -28.94 1.59
C SER A 110 -24.43 -27.81 0.62
N VAL A 111 -25.31 -27.50 -0.34
CA VAL A 111 -25.37 -26.34 -1.26
C VAL A 111 -24.41 -26.32 -2.46
N SER A 112 -25.01 -26.38 -3.66
CA SER A 112 -24.43 -26.48 -5.02
C SER A 112 -23.65 -25.24 -5.52
N VAL A 113 -22.61 -24.80 -4.79
CA VAL A 113 -21.63 -23.78 -5.25
C VAL A 113 -20.19 -24.34 -5.21
N SER A 114 -20.05 -25.65 -5.00
CA SER A 114 -18.79 -26.28 -4.57
C SER A 114 -17.72 -26.37 -5.65
N ASP A 115 -18.10 -26.60 -6.91
CA ASP A 115 -17.14 -26.89 -7.98
C ASP A 115 -16.32 -25.65 -8.36
N SER A 116 -16.97 -24.51 -8.58
CA SER A 116 -16.29 -23.25 -8.96
C SER A 116 -15.38 -22.68 -7.88
N VAL A 117 -15.68 -22.93 -6.60
CA VAL A 117 -14.81 -22.49 -5.49
C VAL A 117 -13.56 -23.37 -5.40
N ASN A 118 -13.66 -24.64 -5.79
CA ASN A 118 -12.52 -25.55 -5.82
C ASN A 118 -11.59 -25.22 -7.00
N ASP A 119 -12.17 -24.91 -8.17
CA ASP A 119 -11.42 -24.52 -9.37
C ASP A 119 -10.58 -23.26 -9.15
N ILE A 120 -11.16 -22.21 -8.55
CA ILE A 120 -10.42 -20.97 -8.24
C ILE A 120 -9.25 -21.24 -7.30
N LYS A 121 -9.41 -22.13 -6.31
CA LYS A 121 -8.31 -22.47 -5.39
C LYS A 121 -7.19 -23.21 -6.11
N LYS A 122 -7.54 -24.10 -7.03
CA LYS A 122 -6.60 -24.84 -7.86
C LYS A 122 -5.82 -23.89 -8.77
N ASP A 123 -6.52 -23.00 -9.47
CA ASP A 123 -5.89 -22.01 -10.36
C ASP A 123 -4.94 -21.08 -9.61
N ILE A 124 -5.31 -20.64 -8.40
CA ILE A 124 -4.42 -19.84 -7.55
C ILE A 124 -3.12 -20.58 -7.24
N CYS A 125 -3.21 -21.87 -6.90
CA CYS A 125 -2.02 -22.68 -6.60
C CYS A 125 -1.18 -22.88 -7.86
N GLU A 126 -1.80 -23.24 -8.99
CA GLU A 126 -1.10 -23.47 -10.25
C GLU A 126 -0.35 -22.22 -10.74
N VAL A 127 -0.98 -21.04 -10.71
CA VAL A 127 -0.33 -19.77 -11.07
C VAL A 127 0.85 -19.46 -10.13
N PHE A 128 0.68 -19.70 -8.83
CA PHE A 128 1.76 -19.45 -7.86
C PHE A 128 2.94 -20.40 -8.03
N ASP A 129 2.67 -21.70 -8.21
CA ASP A 129 3.72 -22.70 -8.39
C ASP A 129 4.45 -22.49 -9.73
N PHE A 130 3.73 -22.10 -10.79
CA PHE A 130 4.32 -21.70 -12.06
C PHE A 130 5.25 -20.50 -11.88
N TRP A 131 4.82 -19.45 -11.17
CA TRP A 131 5.68 -18.31 -10.85
C TRP A 131 6.93 -18.71 -10.06
N LYS A 132 6.79 -19.53 -9.01
CA LYS A 132 7.92 -20.00 -8.21
C LYS A 132 8.96 -20.74 -9.04
N ALA A 133 8.51 -21.62 -9.91
CA ALA A 133 9.39 -22.40 -10.79
C ALA A 133 10.06 -21.50 -11.82
N THR A 134 9.30 -20.62 -12.46
CA THR A 134 9.76 -19.75 -13.56
C THR A 134 10.76 -18.70 -13.09
N MET A 135 10.54 -18.13 -11.90
CA MET A 135 11.38 -17.06 -11.33
C MET A 135 12.42 -17.57 -10.32
N ASN A 136 12.55 -18.89 -10.15
CA ASN A 136 13.47 -19.52 -9.20
C ASN A 136 13.33 -19.02 -7.74
N HIS A 137 12.10 -19.02 -7.22
CA HIS A 137 11.78 -18.67 -5.83
C HIS A 137 11.40 -19.90 -4.97
N PRO A 138 12.29 -20.89 -4.75
CA PRO A 138 11.93 -22.17 -4.12
C PRO A 138 11.39 -22.02 -2.69
N LYS A 139 11.88 -21.02 -1.95
CA LYS A 139 11.51 -20.73 -0.56
C LYS A 139 10.23 -19.89 -0.41
N ALA A 140 9.69 -19.34 -1.51
CA ALA A 140 8.49 -18.51 -1.43
C ALA A 140 7.28 -19.34 -0.98
N LYS A 141 6.43 -18.70 -0.18
CA LYS A 141 5.19 -19.29 0.37
C LYS A 141 4.00 -18.52 -0.17
N LEU A 142 2.91 -19.25 -0.45
CA LEU A 142 1.64 -18.65 -0.82
C LEU A 142 0.96 -18.05 0.41
N ASP A 143 1.44 -16.88 0.82
CA ASP A 143 0.83 -16.08 1.88
C ASP A 143 -0.50 -15.43 1.42
N ASP A 144 -1.18 -14.78 2.37
CA ASP A 144 -2.48 -14.17 2.12
C ASP A 144 -2.44 -13.04 1.09
N LYS A 145 -1.33 -12.29 1.00
CA LYS A 145 -1.21 -11.16 0.06
C LYS A 145 -1.09 -11.68 -1.37
N ARG A 146 -0.17 -12.63 -1.60
CA ARG A 146 0.02 -13.28 -2.90
C ARG A 146 -1.25 -13.99 -3.36
N ARG A 147 -1.91 -14.72 -2.46
CA ARG A 147 -3.21 -15.35 -2.72
C ARG A 147 -4.27 -14.33 -3.15
N GLN A 148 -4.37 -13.20 -2.46
CA GLN A 148 -5.33 -12.15 -2.78
C GLN A 148 -5.04 -11.49 -4.13
N LYS A 149 -3.76 -11.31 -4.49
CA LYS A 149 -3.37 -10.75 -5.79
C LYS A 149 -3.80 -11.65 -6.95
N ILE A 150 -3.49 -12.94 -6.89
CA ILE A 150 -3.89 -13.90 -7.92
C ILE A 150 -5.42 -13.99 -7.98
N LYS A 151 -6.09 -14.12 -6.82
CA LYS A 151 -7.56 -14.18 -6.75
C LYS A 151 -8.22 -12.93 -7.36
N LYS A 152 -7.66 -11.74 -7.09
CA LYS A 152 -8.19 -10.49 -7.64
C LYS A 152 -8.04 -10.45 -9.15
N ALA A 153 -6.91 -10.90 -9.68
CA ALA A 153 -6.69 -10.97 -11.12
C ALA A 153 -7.69 -11.92 -11.80
N LEU A 154 -7.89 -13.13 -11.27
CA LEU A 154 -8.94 -14.05 -11.75
C LEU A 154 -10.34 -13.41 -11.68
N GLY A 155 -10.65 -12.68 -10.60
CA GLY A 155 -11.92 -11.97 -10.44
C GLY A 155 -12.12 -10.77 -11.38
N LEU A 156 -11.06 -10.29 -12.06
CA LEU A 156 -11.16 -9.30 -13.13
C LEU A 156 -11.43 -9.93 -14.50
N GLY A 157 -11.48 -11.27 -14.58
CA GLY A 157 -11.77 -12.02 -15.80
C GLY A 157 -10.55 -12.59 -16.51
N TYR A 158 -9.33 -12.39 -15.99
CA TYR A 158 -8.14 -13.02 -16.57
C TYR A 158 -8.14 -14.54 -16.31
N SER A 159 -7.80 -15.34 -17.33
CA SER A 159 -7.64 -16.78 -17.15
C SER A 159 -6.32 -17.11 -16.44
N LYS A 160 -6.19 -18.32 -15.87
CA LYS A 160 -4.90 -18.73 -15.28
C LYS A 160 -3.76 -18.73 -16.30
N GLU A 161 -4.04 -19.08 -17.56
CA GLU A 161 -3.08 -19.09 -18.64
C GLU A 161 -2.57 -17.68 -18.93
N GLU A 162 -3.46 -16.68 -18.94
CA GLU A 162 -3.08 -15.27 -19.08
C GLU A 162 -2.21 -14.79 -17.90
N LEU A 163 -2.51 -15.23 -16.67
CA LEU A 163 -1.65 -14.91 -15.53
C LEU A 163 -0.27 -15.59 -15.62
N MET A 164 -0.19 -16.81 -16.13
CA MET A 164 1.08 -17.48 -16.43
C MET A 164 1.83 -16.77 -17.56
N ASP A 165 1.14 -16.25 -18.57
CA ASP A 165 1.74 -15.44 -19.63
C ASP A 165 2.31 -14.12 -19.08
N ALA A 166 1.63 -13.48 -18.13
CA ALA A 166 2.18 -12.32 -17.43
C ALA A 166 3.49 -12.67 -16.69
N VAL A 167 3.58 -13.86 -16.08
CA VAL A 167 4.84 -14.33 -15.46
C VAL A 167 5.93 -14.51 -16.51
N ARG A 168 5.64 -15.19 -17.63
CA ARG A 168 6.60 -15.36 -18.74
C ARG A 168 7.08 -14.01 -19.29
N GLY A 169 6.16 -13.06 -19.48
CA GLY A 169 6.49 -11.75 -19.99
C GLY A 169 7.36 -10.91 -19.06
N CYS A 170 7.26 -11.13 -17.74
CA CYS A 170 8.18 -10.54 -16.79
C CYS A 170 9.61 -11.07 -16.98
N VAL A 171 9.79 -12.38 -17.21
CA VAL A 171 11.11 -12.97 -17.55
C VAL A 171 11.69 -12.35 -18.84
N MET A 172 10.83 -12.07 -19.82
CA MET A 172 11.25 -11.45 -21.08
C MET A 172 11.58 -9.95 -20.96
N THR A 173 11.33 -9.33 -19.81
CA THR A 173 11.56 -7.90 -19.60
C THR A 173 12.93 -7.69 -18.94
N ALA A 174 13.94 -7.37 -19.74
CA ALA A 174 15.34 -7.22 -19.30
C ALA A 174 15.48 -6.35 -18.02
N HIS A 175 14.84 -5.18 -18.00
CA HIS A 175 14.82 -4.31 -16.83
C HIS A 175 14.27 -4.99 -15.57
N ASN A 176 13.25 -5.84 -15.66
CA ASN A 176 12.72 -6.57 -14.51
C ASN A 176 13.64 -7.72 -14.08
N MET A 177 14.48 -8.23 -14.98
CA MET A 177 15.41 -9.33 -14.71
C MET A 177 16.83 -8.87 -14.36
N GLY A 178 16.98 -7.61 -13.92
CA GLY A 178 18.26 -7.08 -13.43
C GLY A 178 19.13 -6.40 -14.49
N ASP A 179 18.67 -6.28 -15.74
CA ASP A 179 19.30 -5.40 -16.74
C ASP A 179 18.78 -3.96 -16.57
N ASN A 180 19.11 -3.41 -15.39
CA ASN A 180 18.84 -2.03 -15.01
C ASN A 180 20.08 -1.45 -14.31
N ASP A 181 20.10 -0.13 -14.15
CA ASP A 181 21.19 0.62 -13.52
C ASP A 181 21.54 0.15 -12.10
N ARG A 182 20.58 -0.51 -11.42
CA ARG A 182 20.70 -0.98 -10.04
C ARG A 182 20.94 -2.49 -9.92
N TYR A 183 21.00 -3.23 -11.04
CA TYR A 183 21.08 -4.69 -11.09
C TYR A 183 20.02 -5.40 -10.22
N GLU A 184 18.86 -4.76 -10.03
CA GLU A 184 17.81 -5.25 -9.13
C GLU A 184 16.77 -6.08 -9.89
N ILE A 185 16.40 -7.24 -9.36
CA ILE A 185 15.37 -8.10 -9.93
C ILE A 185 13.99 -7.68 -9.38
N PHE A 186 13.06 -7.41 -10.28
CA PHE A 186 11.68 -6.99 -9.99
C PHE A 186 10.69 -8.03 -10.51
N ASP A 187 10.63 -9.18 -9.85
CA ASP A 187 9.85 -10.34 -10.29
C ASP A 187 8.77 -10.81 -9.31
N ASP A 188 8.51 -10.07 -8.22
CA ASP A 188 7.51 -10.48 -7.23
C ASP A 188 6.11 -10.57 -7.87
N ILE A 189 5.38 -11.65 -7.58
CA ILE A 189 4.04 -11.88 -8.12
C ILE A 189 3.04 -10.76 -7.77
N GLU A 190 3.22 -10.05 -6.65
CA GLU A 190 2.42 -8.89 -6.29
C GLU A 190 2.66 -7.68 -7.21
N LEU A 191 3.85 -7.58 -7.82
CA LEU A 191 4.19 -6.59 -8.84
C LEU A 191 3.63 -6.99 -10.21
N ILE A 192 3.83 -8.26 -10.58
CA ILE A 192 3.36 -8.79 -11.87
C ILE A 192 1.84 -8.67 -11.95
N LEU A 193 1.14 -9.07 -10.89
CA LEU A 193 -0.33 -9.06 -10.80
C LEU A 193 -0.88 -7.84 -10.03
N ARG A 194 -0.17 -6.70 -10.09
CA ARG A 194 -0.50 -5.52 -9.29
C ARG A 194 -1.87 -4.93 -9.63
N ASN A 195 -2.14 -4.78 -10.93
CA ASN A 195 -3.32 -4.21 -11.56
C ASN A 195 -3.41 -4.69 -13.03
N SER A 196 -4.52 -4.40 -13.70
CA SER A 196 -4.74 -4.76 -15.11
C SER A 196 -3.63 -4.27 -16.06
N SER A 197 -3.19 -3.02 -15.91
CA SER A 197 -2.13 -2.45 -16.76
C SER A 197 -0.81 -3.22 -16.66
N ASN A 198 -0.41 -3.63 -15.44
CA ASN A 198 0.77 -4.46 -15.23
C ASN A 198 0.60 -5.85 -15.87
N ILE A 199 -0.55 -6.49 -15.64
CA ILE A 199 -0.86 -7.82 -16.16
C ILE A 199 -0.79 -7.81 -17.69
N GLU A 200 -1.52 -6.89 -18.33
CA GLU A 200 -1.58 -6.74 -19.78
C GLU A 200 -0.22 -6.41 -20.39
N ARG A 201 0.54 -5.50 -19.77
CA ARG A 201 1.89 -5.17 -20.21
C ARG A 201 2.77 -6.41 -20.28
N PHE A 202 2.75 -7.23 -19.22
CA PHE A 202 3.56 -8.44 -19.20
C PHE A 202 3.03 -9.51 -20.15
N ILE A 203 1.71 -9.71 -20.26
CA ILE A 203 1.12 -10.61 -21.28
C ILE A 203 1.59 -10.21 -22.69
N ASN A 204 1.63 -8.91 -23.00
CA ASN A 204 2.09 -8.46 -24.30
C ASN A 204 3.59 -8.74 -24.51
N ASN A 205 4.41 -8.59 -23.46
CA ASN A 205 5.84 -8.91 -23.53
C ASN A 205 6.10 -10.41 -23.76
N SER A 206 5.21 -11.30 -23.31
CA SER A 206 5.36 -12.75 -23.54
C SER A 206 5.14 -13.17 -25.00
N LYS A 207 4.40 -12.36 -25.76
CA LYS A 207 4.07 -12.61 -27.18
C LYS A 207 5.15 -12.11 -28.16
N GLY A 208 6.22 -11.49 -27.67
CA GLY A 208 7.25 -10.86 -28.49
C GLY A 208 6.82 -9.50 -29.06
N LYS A 209 7.78 -8.66 -29.46
CA LYS A 209 7.49 -7.33 -30.04
C LYS A 209 6.61 -7.50 -31.28
N VAL A 210 5.38 -6.99 -31.23
CA VAL A 210 4.61 -6.70 -32.44
C VAL A 210 5.33 -5.55 -33.14
N GLU A 211 6.08 -5.85 -34.19
CA GLU A 211 6.61 -4.81 -35.08
C GLU A 211 5.43 -4.07 -35.70
N PHE A 212 5.16 -2.86 -35.21
CA PHE A 212 4.33 -1.93 -35.94
C PHE A 212 5.08 -1.56 -37.21
N VAL A 213 4.74 -2.24 -38.31
CA VAL A 213 5.08 -1.80 -39.66
C VAL A 213 4.50 -0.41 -39.80
N LYS A 214 5.35 0.61 -39.66
CA LYS A 214 5.00 1.98 -40.05
C LYS A 214 4.70 1.92 -41.54
N LYS A 215 3.43 2.00 -41.92
CA LYS A 215 3.06 2.35 -43.29
C LYS A 215 3.58 3.75 -43.53
N SER A 216 4.71 3.86 -44.23
CA SER A 216 5.16 5.10 -44.84
C SER A 216 4.03 5.63 -45.72
N LYS A 217 3.62 6.87 -45.46
CA LYS A 217 2.88 7.67 -46.44
C LYS A 217 3.87 8.24 -47.45
#